data_AF-A0A5J5IYN9-F1
#
_entry.id   AF-A0A5J5IYN9-F1
#
_cell.length_a   1.000
_cell.length_b   1.000
_cell.length_c   1.000
_cell.angle_alpha   90.00
_cell.angle_beta   90.00
_cell.angle_gamma   90.00
#
_symmetry.space_group_name_H-M   'P 1'
#
loop_
_entity.id
_entity.type
_entity.pdbx_description
1 polymer ?
#
loop_
_entity_poly.entity_id
_entity_poly.type
_entity_poly.pdbx_seq_one_letter_code
_entity_poly.pdbx_strand_id
1 'polypeptide(L)' 'MENFWVAAVWSLAPTVVVSAIFFFVLRGILRVDRTERRVYAQVQAEERAKRGLPPVDAAPLPSDR' A
#
# COMPACT_ATOMS: atom_id res chain seq x y z
N MET A 1 22.35 -17.79 35.90
CA MET A 1 21.16 -17.02 35.46
C MET A 1 21.24 -16.61 33.99
N GLU A 2 22.43 -16.37 33.43
CA GLU A 2 22.62 -16.00 32.01
C GLU A 2 22.01 -17.01 31.03
N ASN A 3 22.24 -18.32 31.23
CA ASN A 3 21.70 -19.36 30.35
C ASN A 3 20.16 -19.38 30.27
N PHE A 4 19.46 -18.99 31.35
CA PHE A 4 18.00 -18.95 31.35
C PHE A 4 17.46 -17.87 30.41
N TRP A 5 18.04 -16.67 30.48
CA TRP A 5 17.67 -15.56 29.61
C TRP A 5 18.03 -15.84 28.15
N VAL A 6 19.20 -16.46 27.90
CA VAL A 6 19.60 -16.88 26.55
C VAL A 6 18.63 -17.91 25.99
N ALA A 7 18.26 -18.92 26.76
CA ALA A 7 17.29 -19.94 26.34
C ALA A 7 15.90 -19.34 26.07
N ALA A 8 15.44 -18.41 26.92
CA ALA A 8 14.17 -17.72 26.73
C ALA A 8 14.13 -16.92 25.42
N VAL A 9 15.19 -16.16 25.11
CA VAL A 9 15.29 -15.40 23.86
C VAL A 9 15.32 -16.33 22.65
N TRP A 10 16.10 -17.40 22.70
CA TRP A 10 16.17 -18.37 21.60
C TRP A 10 14.85 -19.12 21.37
N SER A 11 14.07 -19.36 22.42
CA SER A 11 12.75 -19.99 22.31
C SER A 11 11.71 -19.07 21.64
N LEU A 12 11.84 -17.74 21.82
CA LEU A 12 10.91 -16.76 21.29
C LEU A 12 11.28 -16.29 19.88
N ALA A 13 12.58 -16.35 19.54
CA ALA A 13 13.12 -15.99 18.23
C ALA A 13 12.33 -16.56 17.03
N PRO A 14 11.99 -17.86 16.96
CA PRO A 14 11.26 -18.40 15.81
C PRO A 14 9.89 -17.73 15.60
N THR A 15 9.13 -17.47 16.67
CA THR A 15 7.83 -16.82 16.58
C THR A 15 7.97 -15.37 16.10
N VAL A 16 8.95 -14.64 16.64
CA VAL A 16 9.22 -13.25 16.24
C VAL A 16 9.62 -13.17 14.77
N VAL A 17 10.45 -14.10 14.29
CA VAL A 17 10.86 -14.16 12.88
C VAL A 17 9.65 -14.39 11.98
N VAL A 18 8.79 -15.35 12.31
CA VAL A 18 7.56 -15.61 11.54
C VAL A 18 6.63 -14.40 11.54
N SER A 19 6.40 -13.78 12.70
CA SER A 19 5.57 -12.57 12.82
C SER A 19 6.16 -11.39 12.03
N ALA A 20 7.47 -11.21 12.05
CA ALA A 20 8.16 -10.17 11.29
C ALA A 20 7.97 -10.40 9.78
N ILE A 21 8.24 -11.61 9.28
CA ILE A 21 8.05 -11.96 7.87
C ILE A 21 6.59 -11.73 7.45
N PHE A 22 5.63 -12.23 8.23
CA PHE A 22 4.21 -12.04 7.97
C PHE A 22 3.83 -10.55 7.89
N PHE A 23 4.31 -9.74 8.84
CA PHE A 23 4.10 -8.30 8.82
C PHE A 23 4.72 -7.63 7.59
N PHE A 24 5.93 -8.03 7.17
CA PHE A 24 6.56 -7.53 5.96
C PHE A 24 5.77 -7.89 4.69
N VAL A 25 5.22 -9.10 4.62
CA VAL A 25 4.35 -9.53 3.51
C VAL A 25 3.08 -8.68 3.47
N LEU A 26 2.36 -8.54 4.59
CA LEU A 26 1.16 -7.68 4.65
C LEU A 26 1.48 -6.23 4.31
N ARG A 27 2.58 -5.70 4.85
CA ARG A 27 3.08 -4.35 4.58
C ARG A 27 3.40 -4.16 3.10
N GLY A 28 3.96 -5.19 2.46
CA GLY A 28 4.29 -5.25 1.03
C GLY A 28 3.03 -5.19 0.18
N ILE A 29 2.08 -6.09 0.41
CA ILE A 29 0.80 -6.14 -0.32
C ILE A 29 0.06 -4.81 -0.21
N LEU A 30 -0.10 -4.26 1.01
CA LEU A 30 -0.77 -2.97 1.23
C LEU A 30 -0.03 -1.78 0.58
N ARG A 31 1.29 -1.88 0.40
CA ARG A 31 2.08 -0.83 -0.28
C ARG A 31 1.95 -0.94 -1.80
N VAL A 32 1.92 -2.16 -2.33
CA VAL A 32 1.76 -2.40 -3.77
C VAL A 32 0.34 -2.04 -4.22
N ASP A 33 -0.71 -2.43 -3.48
CA ASP A 33 -2.11 -2.08 -3.79
C ASP A 33 -2.34 -0.55 -3.87
N ARG A 34 -1.72 0.21 -2.95
CA ARG A 34 -1.76 1.69 -2.99
C ARG A 34 -1.02 2.28 -4.19
N THR A 35 0.01 1.60 -4.70
CA THR A 35 0.81 2.06 -5.83
C THR A 35 0.06 1.79 -7.13
N GLU A 36 -0.55 0.61 -7.26
CA GLU A 36 -1.38 0.26 -8.43
C GLU A 36 -2.54 1.25 -8.60
N ARG A 37 -3.31 1.54 -7.55
CA ARG A 37 -4.40 2.53 -7.63
C ARG A 37 -3.94 3.91 -8.08
N ARG A 38 -2.75 4.35 -7.66
CA ARG A 38 -2.19 5.66 -8.04
C ARG A 38 -1.69 5.69 -9.48
N VAL A 39 -1.02 4.62 -9.91
CA VAL A 39 -0.49 4.51 -11.29
C VAL A 39 -1.64 4.38 -12.29
N TYR A 40 -2.68 3.58 -12.01
CA TYR A 40 -3.87 3.51 -12.87
C TYR A 40 -4.60 4.85 -13.00
N ALA A 41 -4.68 5.64 -11.92
CA ALA A 41 -5.28 6.96 -11.95
C ALA A 41 -4.44 7.96 -12.77
N GLN A 42 -3.12 7.93 -12.63
CA GLN A 42 -2.20 8.77 -13.40
C GLN A 42 -2.21 8.40 -14.90
N VAL A 43 -2.15 7.11 -15.23
CA VAL A 43 -2.18 6.64 -16.62
C VAL A 43 -3.51 7.01 -17.31
N GLN A 44 -4.66 6.86 -16.63
CA GLN A 44 -5.93 7.30 -17.18
C GLN A 44 -6.02 8.82 -17.35
N ALA A 45 -5.41 9.61 -16.46
CA ALA A 45 -5.35 11.06 -16.60
C ALA A 45 -4.49 11.47 -17.80
N GLU A 46 -3.36 10.80 -18.01
CA GLU A 46 -2.49 11.02 -19.18
C GLU A 46 -3.18 10.62 -20.50
N GLU A 47 -3.90 9.50 -20.54
CA GLU A 47 -4.66 9.09 -21.73
C GLU A 47 -5.82 10.04 -22.03
N ARG A 48 -6.53 10.54 -21.01
CA ARG A 48 -7.60 11.53 -21.19
C ARG A 48 -7.05 12.89 -21.62
N ALA A 49 -5.92 13.32 -21.08
CA ALA A 49 -5.24 14.54 -21.49
C ALA A 49 -4.78 14.45 -22.96
N LYS A 50 -4.22 13.31 -23.38
CA LYS A 50 -3.86 13.05 -24.79
C LYS A 50 -5.09 12.99 -25.71
N ARG A 51 -6.25 12.59 -25.18
CA ARG A 51 -7.54 12.55 -25.92
C ARG A 51 -8.36 13.84 -25.80
N GLY A 52 -7.86 14.88 -25.13
CA GLY A 52 -8.56 16.16 -24.96
C GLY A 52 -9.82 16.10 -24.11
N LEU A 53 -9.99 15.06 -23.29
CA LEU A 53 -11.15 14.90 -22.40
C LEU A 53 -10.96 15.70 -21.10
N PRO A 54 -12.00 16.37 -20.59
CA PRO A 54 -11.91 17.15 -19.36
C PRO A 54 -11.56 16.26 -18.14
N PRO A 55 -10.84 16.79 -17.14
CA PRO A 55 -10.60 16.09 -15.88
C PRO A 55 -11.93 15.65 -15.24
N VAL A 56 -11.97 14.47 -14.61
CA VAL A 56 -13.19 13.95 -13.93
C VAL A 56 -13.64 14.90 -12.81
N ASP A 57 -12.71 15.65 -12.21
CA ASP A 57 -13.01 16.67 -11.20
C ASP A 57 -13.56 17.99 -11.80
N ALA A 58 -13.60 18.12 -13.12
CA ALA A 58 -14.09 19.27 -13.86
C ALA A 58 -15.49 19.04 -14.45
N ALA A 59 -16.28 18.09 -13.93
CA ALA A 59 -17.71 18.10 -14.17
C ALA A 59 -18.31 19.31 -13.42
N PRO A 60 -18.74 20.38 -14.12
CA PRO A 60 -19.28 21.54 -13.45
C PRO A 60 -20.59 21.12 -12.78
N LEU A 61 -20.75 21.49 -11.51
CA LEU A 61 -22.06 21.47 -10.86
C LEU A 61 -23.08 22.11 -11.82
N PRO A 62 -24.25 21.49 -12.04
CA PRO A 62 -25.28 22.09 -12.87
C PRO A 62 -25.60 23.48 -12.29
N SER A 63 -25.19 24.54 -13.00
CA SER A 63 -25.68 25.88 -12.72
C SER A 63 -27.09 25.91 -13.27
N ASP A 64 -28.04 25.51 -12.44
CA ASP A 64 -29.47 25.51 -12.74
C ASP A 64 -29.88 26.96 -13.03
N ARG A 65 -30.18 27.23 -14.31
CA ARG A 65 -30.85 28.43 -14.80
C ARG A 65 -32.27 28.06 -15.17
#